data_AF-A0A564YEG5-F1
#
_entry.id   AF-A0A564YEG5-F1
#
_cell.length_a   1.000
_cell.length_b   1.000
_cell.length_c   1.000
_cell.angle_alpha   90.00
_cell.angle_beta   90.00
_cell.angle_gamma   90.00
#
_symmetry.space_group_name_H-M   'P 1'
#
loop_
_entity.id
_entity.type
_entity.pdbx_description
1 polymer ?
#
loop_
_entity_poly.entity_id
_entity_poly.type
_entity_poly.pdbx_seq_one_letter_code
_entity_poly.pdbx_strand_id
1 'polypeptide(L)'
;RLLDVNDEAPTFIVNPTHLTVEENQPPNILIGQVIVRDADTFAVNGYLECSEPPEDSEHQPIRFERRVEPIQTQLQQESTTAVPELHFDLYTRQSLDREEGAPIRLARLVCW
;
A
#
# COMPACT_ATOMS: atom_id res chain seq x y z
N ARG A 1 33.44 5.92 7.05
CA ARG A 1 32.24 5.11 6.75
C ARG A 1 31.15 5.65 7.65
N LEU A 2 30.13 6.31 7.08
CA LEU A 2 28.97 6.75 7.84
C LEU A 2 28.20 5.48 8.26
N LEU A 3 27.77 5.41 9.51
CA LEU A 3 26.91 4.32 9.96
C LEU A 3 25.50 4.64 9.45
N ASP A 4 24.90 3.65 8.81
CA ASP A 4 23.48 3.70 8.46
C ASP A 4 22.66 3.70 9.77
N VAL A 5 21.62 4.53 9.82
CA VAL A 5 20.67 4.64 10.94
C VAL A 5 19.28 4.75 10.33
N ASN A 6 18.23 4.29 11.01
CA ASN A 6 16.87 4.44 10.50
C ASN A 6 16.44 5.91 10.61
N ASP A 7 16.64 6.67 9.53
CA ASP A 7 16.28 8.08 9.42
C ASP A 7 15.49 8.44 8.16
N GLU A 8 15.24 7.47 7.27
CA GLU A 8 14.40 7.65 6.08
C GLU A 8 13.00 7.08 6.33
N ALA A 9 11.96 7.90 6.10
CA ALA A 9 10.58 7.44 6.26
C ALA A 9 10.08 6.68 5.02
N PRO A 10 9.12 5.74 5.17
CA PRO A 10 8.52 5.05 4.03
C PRO A 10 7.92 6.01 3.00
N THR A 11 8.12 5.68 1.72
CA THR A 11 7.61 6.44 0.58
C THR A 11 6.61 5.62 -0.24
N PHE A 12 5.60 6.31 -0.78
CA PHE A 12 4.52 5.69 -1.55
C PHE A 12 4.65 6.02 -3.03
N ILE A 13 4.58 4.98 -3.87
CA ILE A 13 4.47 5.10 -5.32
C ILE A 13 3.06 4.67 -5.72
N VAL A 14 2.27 5.65 -6.16
CA VAL A 14 0.89 5.46 -6.63
C VAL A 14 0.78 6.00 -8.05
N ASN A 15 0.43 5.15 -9.01
CA ASN A 15 0.30 5.54 -10.42
C ASN A 15 -0.96 4.90 -11.06
N PRO A 16 -2.00 5.69 -11.39
CA PRO A 16 -2.13 7.14 -11.17
C PRO A 16 -2.42 7.49 -9.70
N THR A 17 -1.99 8.67 -9.24
CA THR A 17 -2.29 9.15 -7.87
C THR A 17 -3.78 9.34 -7.61
N HIS A 18 -4.57 9.57 -8.67
CA HIS A 18 -6.02 9.66 -8.62
C HIS A 18 -6.62 8.41 -9.29
N LEU A 19 -7.35 7.61 -8.53
CA LEU A 19 -8.02 6.42 -9.03
C LEU A 19 -9.48 6.76 -9.35
N THR A 20 -9.98 6.24 -10.47
CA THR A 20 -11.36 6.42 -10.91
C THR A 20 -12.01 5.06 -11.09
N VAL A 21 -13.29 4.94 -10.75
CA VAL A 21 -14.10 3.76 -10.98
C VAL A 21 -15.41 4.17 -11.63
N GLU A 22 -15.97 3.30 -12.47
CA GLU A 22 -17.30 3.51 -13.02
C GLU A 22 -18.36 3.39 -11.91
N GLU A 23 -19.36 4.27 -11.95
CA GLU A 23 -20.46 4.26 -10.98
C GLU A 23 -21.24 2.93 -11.05
N ASN A 24 -21.80 2.52 -9.91
CA ASN A 24 -22.68 1.36 -9.81
C ASN A 24 -22.05 0.00 -10.14
N GLN A 25 -20.73 -0.05 -10.26
CA GLN A 25 -20.01 -1.32 -10.36
C GLN A 25 -20.16 -2.12 -9.06
N PRO A 26 -20.22 -3.46 -9.13
CA PRO A 26 -20.26 -4.28 -7.92
C PRO A 26 -19.00 -4.06 -7.07
N PRO A 27 -19.00 -4.43 -5.78
CA PRO A 27 -17.80 -4.47 -4.97
C PRO A 27 -16.70 -5.33 -5.61
N ASN A 28 -15.46 -5.16 -5.16
CA ASN A 28 -14.29 -5.96 -5.55
C ASN A 28 -13.76 -5.68 -6.97
N ILE A 29 -13.87 -4.44 -7.43
CA ILE A 29 -13.21 -3.99 -8.67
C ILE A 29 -11.78 -3.56 -8.36
N LEU A 30 -10.81 -4.10 -9.08
CA LEU A 30 -9.42 -3.64 -9.06
C LEU A 30 -9.36 -2.24 -9.69
N ILE A 31 -8.93 -1.25 -8.90
CA ILE A 31 -8.88 0.14 -9.34
C ILE A 31 -7.47 0.73 -9.37
N GLY A 32 -6.47 0.02 -8.81
CA GLY A 32 -5.09 0.51 -8.82
C GLY A 32 -4.15 -0.32 -7.97
N GLN A 33 -2.93 0.20 -7.82
CA GLN A 33 -1.87 -0.38 -7.01
C GLN A 33 -1.11 0.70 -6.25
N VAL A 34 -0.63 0.36 -5.07
CA VAL A 34 0.36 1.16 -4.34
C VAL A 34 1.58 0.30 -4.02
N ILE A 35 2.76 0.89 -4.19
CA ILE A 35 4.04 0.31 -3.81
C ILE A 35 4.61 1.16 -2.69
N VAL A 36 5.07 0.52 -1.63
CA VAL A 36 5.68 1.19 -0.48
C VAL A 36 7.13 0.76 -0.39
N ARG A 37 8.03 1.73 -0.21
CA ARG A 37 9.48 1.52 -0.16
C ARG A 37 10.08 2.28 1.00
N ASP A 38 11.06 1.65 1.64
CA ASP A 38 11.90 2.27 2.63
C ASP A 38 13.34 2.31 2.09
N ALA A 39 14.01 3.46 2.23
CA ALA A 39 15.35 3.67 1.71
C ALA A 39 16.46 3.21 2.66
N ASP A 40 16.11 2.89 3.91
CA ASP A 40 17.04 2.34 4.90
C ASP A 40 17.57 0.96 4.46
N THR A 41 18.62 0.48 5.14
CA THR A 41 19.01 -0.92 5.01
C THR A 41 18.29 -1.81 6.02
N PHE A 42 18.06 -3.07 5.65
CA PHE A 42 17.48 -4.07 6.54
C PHE A 42 18.28 -4.27 7.84
N ALA A 43 19.59 -4.00 7.81
CA ALA A 43 20.50 -4.16 8.96
C ALA A 43 20.25 -3.16 10.11
N VAL A 44 19.47 -2.10 9.90
CA VAL A 44 19.23 -1.03 10.90
C VAL A 44 17.77 -0.94 11.38
N ASN A 45 17.02 -2.05 11.27
CA ASN A 45 15.59 -2.17 11.56
C ASN A 45 14.66 -1.59 10.49
N GLY A 46 15.05 -1.63 9.22
CA GLY A 46 14.15 -1.40 8.10
C GLY A 46 13.17 -2.57 7.91
N TYR A 47 12.26 -2.77 8.86
CA TYR A 47 11.10 -3.63 8.63
C TYR A 47 9.94 -2.74 8.24
N LEU A 48 9.57 -2.80 6.97
CA LEU A 48 8.42 -2.06 6.46
C LEU A 48 7.13 -2.84 6.74
N GLU A 49 6.24 -2.23 7.50
CA GLU A 49 4.88 -2.72 7.73
C GLU A 49 3.86 -1.70 7.26
N CYS A 50 2.67 -2.16 6.88
CA CYS A 50 1.55 -1.27 6.60
C CYS A 50 0.25 -1.85 7.15
N SER A 51 -0.62 -0.96 7.64
CA SER A 51 -1.98 -1.32 8.03
C SER A 51 -2.98 -0.22 7.75
N GLU A 52 -4.25 -0.61 7.65
CA GLU A 52 -5.34 0.35 7.77
C GLU A 52 -5.42 0.86 9.22
N PRO A 53 -5.65 2.16 9.45
CA PRO A 53 -5.91 2.68 10.78
C PRO A 53 -7.11 1.95 11.41
N PRO A 54 -7.03 1.50 12.67
CA PRO A 54 -8.13 0.79 13.32
C PRO A 54 -9.45 1.56 13.31
N GLU A 55 -9.39 2.90 13.38
CA GLU A 55 -10.57 3.77 13.32
C GLU A 55 -11.26 3.80 11.94
N ASP A 56 -10.53 3.47 10.87
CA ASP A 56 -11.03 3.48 9.50
C ASP A 56 -11.34 2.07 8.98
N SER A 57 -10.87 1.03 9.67
CA SER A 57 -11.00 -0.38 9.28
C SER A 57 -12.46 -0.72 8.94
N GLU A 58 -12.65 -1.39 7.80
CA GLU A 58 -13.96 -1.75 7.22
C GLU A 58 -14.88 -0.59 6.80
N HIS A 59 -14.57 0.65 7.18
CA HIS A 59 -15.31 1.85 6.77
C HIS A 59 -14.71 2.53 5.54
N GLN A 60 -13.53 2.09 5.12
CA GLN A 60 -12.85 2.62 3.93
C GLN A 60 -13.58 2.23 2.64
N PRO A 61 -13.59 3.11 1.62
CA PRO A 61 -14.18 2.78 0.32
C PRO A 61 -13.37 1.73 -0.46
N ILE A 62 -12.10 1.53 -0.08
CA ILE A 62 -11.11 0.69 -0.77
C ILE A 62 -10.53 -0.30 0.23
N ARG A 63 -10.25 -1.53 -0.23
CA ARG A 63 -9.46 -2.56 0.46
C ARG A 63 -8.06 -2.62 -0.13
N PHE A 64 -7.06 -2.67 0.75
CA PHE A 64 -5.66 -2.86 0.40
C PHE A 64 -5.31 -4.34 0.52
N GLU A 65 -5.01 -4.99 -0.60
CA GLU A 65 -4.66 -6.41 -0.62
C GLU A 65 -3.16 -6.57 -0.87
N ARG A 66 -2.42 -6.99 0.17
CA ARG A 66 -0.97 -7.18 0.09
C ARG A 66 -0.67 -8.34 -0.85
N ARG A 67 0.13 -8.09 -1.88
CA ARG A 67 0.71 -9.15 -2.72
C ARG A 67 1.79 -9.86 -1.92
N VAL A 68 1.76 -11.19 -1.98
CA VAL A 68 2.79 -12.04 -1.38
C VAL A 68 3.72 -12.45 -2.50
N GLU A 69 4.95 -11.93 -2.49
CA GLU A 69 5.97 -12.35 -3.45
C GLU A 69 6.32 -13.84 -3.25
N PRO A 70 6.61 -14.58 -4.33
CA PRO A 70 7.09 -15.96 -4.23
C PRO A 70 8.37 -16.07 -3.38
N ILE A 71 8.53 -17.20 -2.68
CA ILE A 71 9.71 -17.50 -1.85
C ILE A 71 11.02 -17.36 -2.65
N GLN A 72 11.03 -17.73 -3.93
CA GLN A 72 12.21 -17.63 -4.79
C GLN A 72 12.69 -16.18 -5.00
N THR A 73 11.76 -15.23 -5.09
CA THR A 73 12.05 -13.79 -5.18
C THR A 73 12.56 -13.23 -3.84
N GLN A 74 12.04 -13.73 -2.72
CA GLN A 74 12.51 -13.34 -1.38
C GLN A 74 13.95 -13.82 -1.12
N LEU A 75 14.30 -15.05 -1.53
CA LEU A 75 15.65 -15.59 -1.38
C LEU A 75 16.72 -14.83 -2.20
N GLN A 76 16.33 -14.23 -3.34
CA GLN A 76 17.21 -13.35 -4.11
C GLN A 76 17.37 -11.98 -3.44
N GLN A 77 16.33 -11.50 -2.74
CA GLN A 77 16.36 -10.24 -1.98
C GLN A 77 17.15 -10.36 -0.66
N GLU A 78 17.24 -11.56 -0.06
CA GLU A 78 18.10 -11.85 1.11
C GLU A 78 19.59 -11.60 0.85
N SER A 79 20.02 -11.54 -0.42
CA SER A 79 21.39 -11.19 -0.81
C SER A 79 21.62 -9.67 -0.89
N THR A 80 20.56 -8.87 -0.78
CA THR A 80 20.61 -7.41 -0.80
C THR A 80 20.44 -6.85 0.61
N THR A 81 21.05 -5.71 0.91
CA THR A 81 20.87 -5.02 2.19
C THR A 81 19.61 -4.15 2.22
N ALA A 82 18.81 -4.11 1.15
CA ALA A 82 17.67 -3.22 1.02
C ALA A 82 16.42 -3.78 1.72
N VAL A 83 15.56 -2.90 2.22
CA VAL A 83 14.23 -3.28 2.73
C VAL A 83 13.36 -3.75 1.56
N PRO A 84 12.71 -4.92 1.65
CA PRO A 84 11.78 -5.37 0.61
C PRO A 84 10.59 -4.41 0.45
N GLU A 85 10.27 -4.06 -0.79
CA GLU A 85 9.09 -3.24 -1.11
C GLU A 85 7.80 -4.00 -0.76
N LEU A 86 6.76 -3.27 -0.37
CA LEU A 86 5.42 -3.82 -0.22
C LEU A 86 4.55 -3.41 -1.39
N HIS A 87 3.88 -4.39 -2.02
CA HIS A 87 2.94 -4.16 -3.10
C HIS A 87 1.51 -4.42 -2.62
N PHE A 88 0.60 -3.48 -2.86
CA PHE A 88 -0.82 -3.65 -2.57
C PHE A 88 -1.66 -3.43 -3.83
N ASP A 89 -2.59 -4.35 -4.08
CA ASP A 89 -3.68 -4.17 -5.03
C ASP A 89 -4.86 -3.48 -4.32
N LEU A 90 -5.51 -2.54 -5.01
CA LEU A 90 -6.57 -1.70 -4.46
C LEU A 90 -7.91 -2.12 -5.04
N TYR A 91 -8.80 -2.61 -4.19
CA TYR A 91 -10.14 -3.08 -4.59
C TYR A 91 -11.24 -2.22 -3.98
N THR A 92 -12.32 -1.96 -4.71
CA THR A 92 -13.51 -1.33 -4.09
C THR A 92 -14.10 -2.26 -3.02
N ARG A 93 -14.41 -1.72 -1.82
CA ARG A 93 -15.11 -2.48 -0.76
C ARG A 93 -16.61 -2.59 -1.01
N GLN A 94 -17.18 -1.61 -1.71
CA GLN A 94 -18.60 -1.48 -1.98
C GLN A 94 -18.84 -0.92 -3.38
N SER A 95 -20.10 -0.95 -3.83
CA SER A 95 -20.51 -0.14 -4.98
C SER A 95 -20.31 1.34 -4.64
N LEU A 96 -19.78 2.09 -5.60
CA LEU A 96 -19.59 3.53 -5.50
C LEU A 96 -20.48 4.21 -6.52
N ASP A 97 -21.33 5.10 -6.02
CA ASP A 97 -22.20 5.94 -6.81
C ASP A 97 -21.97 7.39 -6.38
N ARG A 98 -21.73 8.28 -7.36
CA ARG A 98 -21.49 9.71 -7.12
C ARG A 98 -22.77 10.41 -6.66
N GLU A 99 -23.94 9.89 -7.03
CA GLU A 99 -25.22 10.40 -6.53
C GLU A 99 -25.47 10.00 -5.06
N GLU A 100 -24.78 8.96 -4.57
CA GLU A 100 -24.90 8.46 -3.21
C GLU A 100 -23.68 8.85 -2.36
N GLY A 101 -23.69 10.07 -1.84
CA GLY A 101 -22.72 10.55 -0.84
C GLY A 101 -21.71 11.56 -1.39
N ALA A 102 -20.50 11.55 -0.83
CA ALA A 102 -19.47 12.51 -1.22
C ALA A 102 -18.82 12.11 -2.56
N PRO A 103 -18.57 13.07 -3.47
CA PRO A 103 -17.96 12.80 -4.78
C PRO A 103 -16.49 12.39 -4.68
N ILE A 104 -15.86 12.63 -3.53
CA ILE A 104 -14.50 12.22 -3.20
C ILE A 104 -14.56 11.49 -1.87
N ARG A 105 -14.01 10.28 -1.83
CA ARG A 105 -13.87 9.48 -0.61
C ARG A 105 -12.38 9.24 -0.36
N LEU A 106 -11.96 9.41 0.88
CA LEU A 106 -10.58 9.20 1.29
C LEU A 106 -10.38 7.75 1.73
N ALA A 107 -9.20 7.21 1.40
CA ALA A 107 -8.71 5.95 1.94
C ALA A 107 -7.30 6.19 2.48
N ARG A 108 -6.97 5.53 3.58
CA ARG A 108 -5.74 5.71 4.35
C ARG A 108 -5.08 4.36 4.60
N LEU A 109 -3.84 4.26 4.15
CA LEU A 109 -2.90 3.19 4.47
C LEU A 109 -1.73 3.85 5.22
N VAL A 110 -1.38 3.33 6.38
CA VAL A 110 -0.27 3.84 7.20
C VAL A 110 0.83 2.81 7.19
N CYS A 111 2.07 3.25 6.96
CA CYS A 111 3.25 2.39 6.94
C CYS A 111 4.36 2.96 7.83
N TRP A 112 5.17 2.09 8.42
CA TRP A 112 6.27 2.40 9.34
C TRP A 112 7.33 1.30 9.32
#